data_AF-A0A2P5Y3A9-F1
#
_entry.id   AF-A0A2P5Y3A9-F1
#
_cell.length_a   1.000
_cell.length_b   1.000
_cell.length_c   1.000
_cell.angle_alpha   90.00
_cell.angle_beta   90.00
_cell.angle_gamma   90.00
#
_symmetry.space_group_name_H-M   'P 1'
#
loop_
_entity.id
_entity.type
_entity.pdbx_description
1 polymer ?
#
loop_
_entity_poly.entity_id
_entity_poly.type
_entity_poly.pdbx_seq_one_letter_code
_entity_poly.pdbx_strand_id
1 'polypeptide(L)'
;MVDKKKHSLEAYFSYKIQKLAMSLLGQKYAGMLCYKLLCNTTFMISNVAGPLEQITLAGNPVSSIKVNVSSLPQAIIMHMLSYVDKVEMQILVAKDIIPDPEFVAKCFEDALLEMKEVVLRTNKE
;
A
#
# COMPACT_ATOMS: atom_id res chain seq x y z
N MET A 1 -10.76 0.66 -15.34
CA MET A 1 -10.41 1.93 -14.65
C MET A 1 -8.92 2.02 -14.31
N VAL A 2 -8.34 0.97 -13.71
CA VAL A 2 -6.90 0.90 -13.39
C VAL A 2 -6.03 0.99 -14.65
N ASP A 3 -6.33 0.24 -15.72
CA ASP A 3 -5.49 0.30 -16.93
C ASP A 3 -5.57 1.65 -17.65
N LYS A 4 -6.73 2.31 -17.61
CA LYS A 4 -6.87 3.69 -18.11
C LYS A 4 -5.96 4.66 -17.34
N LYS A 5 -5.81 4.47 -16.02
CA LYS A 5 -4.91 5.25 -15.16
C LYS A 5 -3.43 4.93 -15.45
N LYS A 6 -3.09 3.67 -15.78
CA LYS A 6 -1.73 3.31 -16.21
C LYS A 6 -1.35 4.02 -17.52
N HIS A 7 -2.28 4.10 -18.46
CA HIS A 7 -2.06 4.73 -19.76
C HIS A 7 -2.15 6.27 -19.73
N SER A 8 -2.62 6.91 -18.65
CA SER A 8 -2.79 8.37 -18.61
C SER A 8 -1.48 9.15 -18.43
N LEU A 9 -0.34 8.47 -18.27
CA LEU A 9 0.97 9.07 -17.94
C LEU A 9 0.97 9.93 -16.67
N GLU A 10 -0.10 9.89 -15.88
CA GLU A 10 -0.28 10.74 -14.70
C GLU A 10 0.83 10.53 -13.68
N ALA A 11 1.27 9.28 -13.48
CA ALA A 11 2.37 8.98 -12.58
C ALA A 11 3.69 9.65 -13.03
N TYR A 12 3.96 9.65 -14.34
CA TYR A 12 5.16 10.27 -14.90
C TYR A 12 5.13 11.79 -14.72
N PHE A 13 4.01 12.44 -15.04
CA PHE A 13 3.85 13.88 -14.86
C PHE A 13 3.89 14.27 -13.38
N SER A 14 3.20 13.54 -12.51
CA SER A 14 3.18 13.78 -11.07
C SER A 14 4.59 13.70 -10.48
N TYR A 15 5.38 12.69 -10.87
CA TYR A 15 6.77 12.58 -10.46
C TYR A 15 7.62 13.75 -10.93
N LYS A 16 7.47 14.19 -12.20
CA LYS A 16 8.21 15.34 -12.74
C LYS A 16 7.84 16.64 -12.00
N ILE A 17 6.55 16.88 -11.75
CA ILE A 17 6.05 18.04 -11.00
C ILE A 17 6.60 18.01 -9.58
N GLN A 18 6.53 16.87 -8.90
CA GLN A 18 7.07 16.72 -7.54
C GLN A 18 8.58 16.96 -7.50
N LYS A 19 9.33 16.39 -8.45
CA LYS A 19 10.78 16.60 -8.56
C LYS A 19 11.13 18.07 -8.82
N LEU A 20 10.36 18.75 -9.68
CA LEU A 20 10.53 20.17 -9.95
C LEU A 20 10.22 21.01 -8.70
N ALA A 21 9.12 20.72 -8.00
CA ALA A 21 8.75 21.39 -6.76
C ALA A 21 9.83 21.19 -5.68
N MET A 22 10.37 19.98 -5.54
CA MET A 22 11.50 19.72 -4.64
C MET A 22 12.75 20.52 -5.02
N SER A 23 13.07 20.62 -6.32
CA SER A 23 14.26 21.32 -6.79
C SER A 23 14.15 22.84 -6.70
N LEU A 24 12.97 23.41 -6.94
CA LEU A 24 12.77 24.87 -6.99
C LEU A 24 12.34 25.45 -5.64
N LEU A 25 11.42 24.78 -4.94
CA LEU A 25 10.80 25.28 -3.72
C LEU A 25 11.34 24.58 -2.47
N GLY A 26 12.04 23.45 -2.63
CA GLY A 26 12.58 22.66 -1.52
C GLY A 26 11.56 21.70 -0.90
N GLN A 27 12.05 20.90 0.04
CA GLN A 27 11.31 19.80 0.68
C GLN A 27 10.04 20.25 1.41
N LYS A 28 10.04 21.42 2.06
CA LYS A 28 8.92 21.91 2.86
C LYS A 28 7.67 22.13 2.00
N TYR A 29 7.83 22.82 0.88
CA TYR A 29 6.71 23.11 -0.03
C TYR A 29 6.29 21.89 -0.83
N ALA A 30 7.24 21.05 -1.26
CA ALA A 30 6.92 19.78 -1.92
C ALA A 30 6.10 18.85 -0.99
N GLY A 31 6.50 18.75 0.28
CA GLY A 31 5.75 18.00 1.29
C GLY A 31 4.34 18.56 1.52
N MET A 32 4.20 19.90 1.62
CA MET A 32 2.89 20.55 1.74
C MET A 32 1.98 20.27 0.53
N LEU A 33 2.54 20.28 -0.69
CA LEU A 33 1.80 19.95 -1.91
C LEU A 33 1.30 18.50 -1.86
N CYS A 34 2.18 17.54 -1.52
CA CYS A 34 1.81 16.14 -1.38
C CYS A 34 0.74 15.94 -0.31
N TYR A 35 0.89 16.58 0.85
CA TYR A 35 -0.08 16.51 1.93
C TYR A 35 -1.46 17.00 1.48
N LYS A 36 -1.54 18.18 0.83
CA LYS A 36 -2.80 18.72 0.31
C LYS A 36 -3.49 17.81 -0.71
N LEU A 37 -2.72 17.14 -1.56
CA LEU A 37 -3.28 16.18 -2.52
C LEU A 37 -3.86 14.96 -1.80
N LEU A 38 -3.11 14.42 -0.84
CA LEU A 38 -3.42 13.20 -0.11
C LEU A 38 -4.57 13.38 0.90
N CYS A 39 -4.77 14.57 1.45
CA CYS A 39 -5.92 14.88 2.30
C CYS A 39 -7.28 14.72 1.61
N ASN A 40 -7.32 14.71 0.27
CA ASN A 40 -8.57 14.52 -0.48
C ASN A 40 -8.95 13.03 -0.64
N THR A 41 -8.17 12.11 -0.09
CA THR A 41 -8.48 10.67 -0.11
C THR A 41 -8.75 10.16 1.31
N THR A 42 -9.67 9.23 1.46
CA THR A 42 -10.07 8.68 2.76
C THR A 42 -9.14 7.57 3.24
N PHE A 43 -8.67 6.72 2.32
CA PHE A 43 -7.72 5.65 2.59
C PHE A 43 -6.70 5.54 1.45
N MET A 44 -5.60 4.84 1.71
CA MET A 44 -4.59 4.52 0.70
C MET A 44 -4.39 3.01 0.63
N ILE A 45 -4.33 2.47 -0.59
CA ILE A 45 -3.94 1.08 -0.85
C ILE A 45 -2.76 1.11 -1.80
N SER A 46 -1.68 0.43 -1.45
CA SER A 46 -0.54 0.20 -2.31
C SER A 46 -0.32 -1.29 -2.50
N ASN A 47 -0.04 -1.69 -3.74
CA ASN A 47 0.31 -3.06 -4.09
C ASN A 47 1.65 -3.06 -4.84
N VAL A 48 2.64 -3.73 -4.27
CA VAL A 48 3.99 -3.82 -4.82
C VAL A 48 4.33 -5.30 -5.06
N ALA A 49 4.58 -5.65 -6.31
CA ALA A 49 5.13 -6.97 -6.63
C ALA A 49 6.58 -7.03 -6.12
N GLY A 50 6.85 -7.86 -5.12
CA GLY A 50 8.19 -8.09 -4.62
C GLY A 50 8.88 -9.28 -5.29
N PRO A 51 10.06 -9.68 -4.78
CA PRO A 51 10.89 -10.73 -5.37
C PRO A 51 10.18 -12.09 -5.42
N LEU A 52 10.36 -12.81 -6.53
CA LEU A 52 9.88 -14.19 -6.71
C LEU A 52 10.81 -15.21 -6.03
N GLU A 53 12.08 -14.87 -5.85
CA GLU A 53 13.09 -15.74 -5.26
C GLU A 53 13.40 -15.31 -3.83
N GLN A 54 13.81 -16.28 -3.00
CA GLN A 54 14.23 -16.00 -1.63
C GLN A 54 15.54 -15.20 -1.63
N ILE A 55 15.48 -14.00 -1.04
CA ILE A 55 16.66 -13.14 -0.91
C ILE A 55 17.42 -13.47 0.38
N THR A 56 18.73 -13.21 0.36
CA THR A 56 19.58 -13.29 1.55
C THR A 56 20.12 -11.91 1.92
N LEU A 57 20.16 -11.61 3.21
CA LEU A 57 20.76 -10.40 3.76
C LEU A 57 21.97 -10.80 4.60
N ALA A 58 23.16 -10.39 4.17
CA ALA A 58 24.43 -10.76 4.82
C ALA A 58 24.57 -12.30 5.04
N GLY A 59 24.13 -13.10 4.06
CA GLY A 59 24.15 -14.57 4.13
C GLY A 59 22.97 -15.22 4.87
N ASN A 60 22.06 -14.44 5.46
CA ASN A 60 20.89 -14.95 6.17
C ASN A 60 19.63 -14.87 5.29
N PRO A 61 18.84 -15.95 5.15
CA PRO A 61 17.62 -15.92 4.35
C PRO A 61 16.57 -14.98 4.96
N VAL A 62 15.98 -14.12 4.14
CA VAL A 62 14.91 -13.23 4.56
C VAL A 62 13.59 -13.99 4.56
N SER A 63 12.87 -13.92 5.69
CA SER A 63 11.61 -14.63 5.90
C SER A 63 10.38 -13.87 5.39
N SER A 64 10.37 -12.55 5.53
CA SER A 64 9.26 -11.68 5.12
C SER A 64 9.77 -10.29 4.78
N ILE A 65 9.04 -9.60 3.91
CA ILE A 65 9.31 -8.20 3.56
C ILE A 65 8.03 -7.42 3.83
N LYS A 66 8.15 -6.38 4.65
CA LYS A 66 7.03 -5.57 5.12
C LYS A 66 7.33 -4.11 4.80
N VAL A 67 6.42 -3.48 4.06
CA VAL A 67 6.56 -2.07 3.63
C VAL A 67 5.59 -1.21 4.41
N ASN A 68 6.06 -0.07 4.88
CA ASN A 68 5.23 0.92 5.56
C ASN A 68 5.66 2.33 5.17
N VAL A 69 4.72 3.28 5.27
CA VAL A 69 4.95 4.70 5.10
C VAL A 69 4.35 5.45 6.28
N SER A 70 5.07 6.44 6.80
CA SER A 70 4.59 7.30 7.88
C SER A 70 4.22 8.68 7.36
N SER A 71 3.64 9.51 8.23
CA SER A 71 3.42 10.95 7.97
C SER A 71 2.42 11.25 6.85
N LEU A 72 1.52 10.31 6.61
CA LEU A 72 0.42 10.44 5.68
C LEU A 72 -0.85 10.92 6.40
N PRO A 73 -1.69 11.75 5.75
CA PRO A 73 -2.92 12.27 6.36
C PRO A 73 -4.06 11.27 6.48
N GLN A 74 -3.97 10.10 5.82
CA GLN A 74 -5.05 9.13 5.80
C GLN A 74 -5.19 8.38 7.13
N ALA A 75 -6.44 8.12 7.53
CA ALA A 75 -6.76 7.36 8.73
C ALA A 75 -6.48 5.85 8.60
N ILE A 76 -6.51 5.32 7.37
CA ILE A 76 -6.19 3.93 7.04
C ILE A 76 -5.26 3.89 5.83
N ILE A 77 -4.15 3.17 5.97
CA ILE A 77 -3.19 2.92 4.89
C ILE A 77 -2.90 1.42 4.86
N MET A 78 -3.07 0.82 3.69
CA MET A 78 -2.83 -0.60 3.45
C MET A 78 -1.71 -0.79 2.44
N HIS A 79 -0.68 -1.54 2.83
CA HIS A 79 0.44 -1.91 1.97
C HIS A 79 0.46 -3.41 1.76
N MET A 80 0.36 -3.82 0.50
CA MET A 80 0.48 -5.20 0.08
C MET A 80 1.79 -5.39 -0.65
N LEU A 81 2.56 -6.41 -0.25
CA LEU A 81 3.76 -6.83 -0.97
C LEU A 81 3.77 -8.35 -1.14
N SER A 82 4.02 -8.80 -2.37
CA SER A 82 4.25 -10.23 -2.64
C SER A 82 5.72 -10.58 -2.43
N TYR A 83 6.01 -11.70 -1.76
CA TYR A 83 7.37 -12.21 -1.61
C TYR A 83 7.34 -13.73 -1.66
N VAL A 84 8.07 -14.30 -2.63
CA VAL A 84 8.07 -15.75 -2.92
C VAL A 84 6.65 -16.26 -3.14
N ASP A 85 6.12 -17.10 -2.24
CA ASP A 85 4.82 -17.76 -2.29
C ASP A 85 3.77 -17.06 -1.40
N LYS A 86 4.10 -15.91 -0.81
CA LYS A 86 3.29 -15.24 0.21
C LYS A 86 2.99 -13.80 -0.18
N VAL A 87 1.88 -13.30 0.34
CA VAL A 87 1.52 -11.88 0.27
C VAL A 87 1.44 -11.35 1.70
N GLU A 88 2.26 -10.34 1.98
CA GLU A 88 2.28 -9.62 3.24
C GLU A 88 1.37 -8.39 3.11
N MET A 89 0.39 -8.26 4.00
CA MET A 89 -0.46 -7.08 4.10
C MET A 89 -0.17 -6.37 5.43
N GLN A 90 0.27 -5.11 5.35
CA GLN A 90 0.38 -4.22 6.49
C GLN A 90 -0.72 -3.18 6.48
N ILE A 91 -1.37 -3.01 7.64
CA ILE A 91 -2.42 -2.01 7.85
C ILE A 91 -1.91 -1.02 8.90
N LEU A 92 -1.82 0.25 8.53
CA LEU A 92 -1.53 1.36 9.42
C LEU A 92 -2.81 2.15 9.64
N VAL A 93 -3.13 2.42 10.91
CA VAL A 93 -4.31 3.20 11.28
C VAL A 93 -3.99 4.33 12.25
N ALA A 94 -4.74 5.41 12.14
CA ALA A 94 -4.72 6.52 13.08
C ALA A 94 -5.57 6.15 14.32
N LYS A 95 -4.90 5.90 15.46
CA LYS A 95 -5.56 5.37 16.68
C LYS A 95 -6.58 6.32 17.31
N ASP A 96 -6.42 7.61 17.06
CA ASP A 96 -7.35 8.67 17.44
C ASP A 96 -8.69 8.60 16.70
N ILE A 97 -8.71 7.98 15.52
CA ILE A 97 -9.91 7.78 14.69
C ILE A 97 -10.39 6.31 14.77
N ILE A 98 -9.46 5.35 14.77
CA ILE A 98 -9.73 3.92 14.78
C ILE A 98 -9.09 3.31 16.04
N PRO A 99 -9.84 3.18 17.13
CA PRO A 99 -9.30 2.79 18.43
C PRO A 99 -8.86 1.32 18.48
N ASP A 100 -9.46 0.45 17.66
CA ASP A 100 -9.15 -0.98 17.58
C ASP A 100 -8.63 -1.38 16.19
N PRO A 101 -7.31 -1.33 15.97
CA PRO A 101 -6.68 -1.78 14.73
C PRO A 101 -6.79 -3.29 14.49
N GLU A 102 -6.84 -4.08 15.56
CA GLU A 102 -6.84 -5.55 15.49
C GLU A 102 -8.19 -6.04 14.97
N PHE A 103 -9.28 -5.41 15.41
CA PHE A 103 -10.60 -5.66 14.85
C PHE A 103 -10.66 -5.38 13.35
N VAL A 104 -10.10 -4.26 12.89
CA VAL A 104 -10.05 -3.93 11.45
C VAL A 104 -9.26 -4.99 10.69
N ALA A 105 -8.09 -5.40 11.20
CA ALA A 105 -7.29 -6.45 10.58
C ALA A 105 -8.05 -7.78 10.52
N LYS A 106 -8.79 -8.12 11.58
CA LYS A 106 -9.62 -9.33 11.65
C LYS A 106 -10.75 -9.31 10.62
N CYS A 107 -11.42 -8.17 10.43
CA CYS A 107 -12.43 -8.02 9.38
C CYS A 107 -11.85 -8.27 7.98
N PHE A 108 -10.65 -7.79 7.69
CA PHE A 108 -9.99 -8.06 6.40
C PHE A 108 -9.61 -9.53 6.24
N GLU A 109 -9.10 -10.17 7.30
CA GLU A 109 -8.78 -11.60 7.29
C GLU A 109 -10.03 -12.44 7.01
N ASP A 110 -11.10 -12.20 7.76
CA ASP A 110 -12.35 -12.97 7.64
C ASP A 110 -12.99 -12.80 6.25
N ALA A 111 -13.00 -11.58 5.71
CA ALA A 111 -13.49 -11.33 4.36
C ALA A 111 -12.68 -12.06 3.27
N LEU A 112 -11.34 -12.13 3.42
CA LEU A 112 -10.49 -12.86 2.47
C LEU A 112 -10.71 -14.38 2.57
N LEU A 113 -10.92 -14.89 3.78
CA LEU A 113 -11.26 -16.30 4.00
C LEU A 113 -12.61 -16.65 3.37
N GLU A 114 -13.63 -15.81 3.55
CA GLU A 114 -14.94 -15.99 2.95
C GLU A 114 -14.86 -16.03 1.42
N MET A 115 -14.13 -15.09 0.80
CA MET A 115 -13.90 -15.07 -0.65
C MET A 115 -13.22 -16.36 -1.14
N LYS A 116 -12.22 -16.86 -0.39
CA LYS A 116 -11.53 -18.11 -0.70
C LYS A 116 -12.49 -19.30 -0.63
N GLU A 117 -13.33 -19.37 0.39
CA GLU A 117 -14.31 -20.45 0.54
C GLU A 117 -15.30 -20.50 -0.62
N VAL A 118 -15.82 -19.34 -1.04
CA VAL A 118 -16.75 -19.25 -2.18
C VAL A 118 -16.11 -19.80 -3.45
N VAL A 119 -14.89 -19.35 -3.78
CA VAL A 119 -14.17 -19.83 -4.98
C VAL A 119 -13.91 -21.34 -4.93
N LEU A 120 -13.59 -21.89 -3.76
CA LEU A 120 -13.37 -23.34 -3.60
C LEU A 120 -14.65 -24.16 -3.74
N ARG A 121 -15.83 -23.60 -3.45
CA ARG A 121 -17.12 -24.26 -3.67
C ARG A 121 -17.49 -24.28 -5.15
N THR A 122 -17.29 -23.16 -5.86
CA THR A 122 -17.57 -23.06 -7.30
C THR A 122 -16.70 -23.98 -8.16
N ASN A 123 -15.44 -24.23 -7.76
CA ASN A 123 -14.53 -25.12 -8.52
C ASN A 123 -14.76 -26.62 -8.27
N LYS A 124 -15.70 -27.00 -7.37
CA LYS A 124 -16.05 -28.39 -7.10
C LYS A 124 -17.30 -28.85 -7.86
N GLU A 125 -18.05 -27.93 -8.45
CA GLU A 125 -19.12 -28.18 -9.41
C GLU A 125 -18.56 -28.24 -10.84
#